data_AF-A0A918UEL1-F1
#
_entry.id   AF-A0A918UEL1-F1
#
_cell.length_a   1.000
_cell.length_b   1.000
_cell.length_c   1.000
_cell.angle_alpha   90.00
_cell.angle_beta   90.00
_cell.angle_gamma   90.00
#
_symmetry.space_group_name_H-M   'P 1'
#
loop_
_entity.id
_entity.type
_entity.pdbx_description
1 polymer ?
#
loop_
_entity_poly.entity_id
_entity_poly.type
_entity_poly.pdbx_seq_one_letter_code
_entity_poly.pdbx_strand_id
1 'polypeptide(L)'
;MFEAIRYNLAGLANFSGRDSRSTFWFYMLFLFVVYMILSVVGGLVVAGGMIGGAFEAAKAGADQVEVNRQIMSRFETTIRMSAWLNVVVTLVIVALVAASFTRRLHDSNKPGWIGLVIGVIYLGACAYTVGTIDETIALMHKAQSGDAATAQAMQARMAARGLAGWAAPVLFVIFGLLSSSDGDNRYGPEPDHL
;
A
#
# COMPACT_ATOMS: atom_id res chain seq x y z
N MET A 1 -10.95 14.23 16.51
CA MET A 1 -10.97 13.30 15.33
C MET A 1 -11.30 14.01 14.01
N PHE A 2 -12.53 14.46 13.73
CA PHE A 2 -12.85 15.10 12.43
C PHE A 2 -12.03 16.35 12.16
N GLU A 3 -11.76 17.13 13.22
CA GLU A 3 -10.89 18.29 13.16
C GLU A 3 -9.46 17.92 12.73
N ALA A 4 -8.88 16.87 13.33
CA ALA A 4 -7.58 16.33 12.92
C ALA A 4 -7.54 15.92 11.43
N ILE A 5 -8.61 15.34 10.90
CA ILE A 5 -8.70 14.98 9.47
C ILE A 5 -8.71 16.23 8.60
N ARG A 6 -9.59 17.19 8.91
CA ARG A 6 -9.70 18.45 8.17
C ARG A 6 -8.39 19.24 8.19
N TYR A 7 -7.78 19.35 9.36
CA TYR A 7 -6.50 20.04 9.56
C TYR A 7 -5.40 19.43 8.67
N ASN A 8 -5.23 18.11 8.69
CA ASN A 8 -4.20 17.46 7.88
C ASN A 8 -4.46 17.55 6.37
N LEU A 9 -5.71 17.42 5.92
CA LEU A 9 -6.07 17.57 4.51
C LEU A 9 -5.92 19.01 4.00
N ALA A 10 -6.15 20.02 4.85
CA ALA A 10 -5.88 21.41 4.49
C ALA A 10 -4.36 21.71 4.46
N GLY A 11 -3.58 20.97 5.26
CA GLY A 11 -2.14 21.16 5.44
C GLY A 11 -1.24 20.21 4.66
N LEU A 12 -1.67 19.67 3.52
CA LEU A 12 -0.92 18.65 2.75
C LEU A 12 0.46 19.11 2.26
N ALA A 13 0.65 20.41 2.03
CA ALA A 13 1.93 20.99 1.62
C ALA A 13 2.66 21.71 2.77
N ASN A 14 2.12 21.70 3.98
CA ASN A 14 2.72 22.38 5.13
C ASN A 14 3.59 21.42 5.94
N PHE A 15 4.89 21.39 5.69
CA PHE A 15 5.83 20.52 6.40
C PHE A 15 6.34 21.12 7.73
N SER A 16 5.93 22.34 8.07
CA SER A 16 6.38 23.05 9.26
C SER A 16 5.43 22.86 10.43
N GLY A 17 5.97 22.96 11.65
CA GLY A 17 5.20 22.78 12.88
C GLY A 17 5.22 21.34 13.39
N ARG A 18 4.29 21.06 14.30
CA ARG A 18 4.20 19.83 15.09
C ARG A 18 2.76 19.34 15.13
N ASP A 19 2.59 18.02 15.07
CA ASP A 19 1.29 17.37 15.24
C ASP A 19 1.34 16.47 16.48
N SER A 20 0.39 16.67 17.39
CA SER A 20 0.24 15.82 18.57
C SER A 20 -0.10 14.37 18.18
N ARG A 21 0.11 13.42 19.11
CA ARG A 21 -0.13 11.99 18.85
C ARG A 21 -1.56 11.71 18.39
N SER A 22 -2.56 12.29 19.06
CA SER A 22 -3.97 12.07 18.74
C SER A 22 -4.29 12.59 17.35
N THR A 23 -3.85 13.80 17.03
CA THR A 23 -4.08 14.44 15.73
C THR A 23 -3.49 13.60 14.59
N PHE A 24 -2.26 13.11 14.75
CA PHE A 24 -1.62 12.23 13.77
C PHE A 24 -2.36 10.88 13.64
N TRP A 25 -2.62 10.17 14.73
CA TRP A 25 -3.18 8.81 14.67
C TRP A 25 -4.65 8.78 14.24
N PHE A 26 -5.45 9.80 14.55
CA PHE A 26 -6.80 9.92 13.99
C PHE A 26 -6.78 10.13 12.48
N TYR A 27 -5.83 10.90 11.97
CA TYR A 27 -5.65 11.06 10.52
C TYR A 27 -5.16 9.76 9.87
N MET A 28 -4.21 9.05 10.49
CA MET A 28 -3.76 7.74 10.00
C MET A 28 -4.87 6.70 9.99
N LEU A 29 -5.71 6.66 11.03
CA LEU A 29 -6.88 5.78 11.08
C LEU A 29 -7.85 6.09 9.95
N PHE A 30 -8.11 7.37 9.67
CA PHE A 30 -8.94 7.77 8.54
C PHE A 30 -8.36 7.27 7.20
N LEU A 31 -7.07 7.50 6.94
CA LEU A 31 -6.42 7.02 5.72
C LEU A 31 -6.45 5.49 5.62
N PHE A 32 -6.28 4.78 6.74
CA PHE A 32 -6.39 3.33 6.80
C PHE A 32 -7.78 2.84 6.41
N VAL A 33 -8.84 3.47 6.94
CA VAL A 33 -10.24 3.11 6.57
C VAL A 33 -10.50 3.38 5.10
N VAL A 34 -10.05 4.51 4.55
CA VAL A 34 -10.17 4.80 3.11
C VAL A 34 -9.45 3.76 2.28
N TYR A 35 -8.22 3.38 2.66
CA TYR A 35 -7.45 2.33 1.99
C TYR A 35 -8.18 0.97 2.03
N MET A 36 -8.75 0.59 3.18
CA MET A 36 -9.54 -0.64 3.32
C MET A 36 -10.75 -0.64 2.39
N ILE A 37 -11.48 0.48 2.29
CA ILE A 37 -12.63 0.61 1.39
C ILE A 37 -12.18 0.47 -0.07
N LEU A 38 -11.11 1.17 -0.48
CA LEU A 38 -10.56 1.07 -1.83
C LEU A 38 -10.12 -0.36 -2.17
N SER A 39 -9.50 -1.05 -1.21
CA SER A 39 -9.09 -2.45 -1.37
C SER A 39 -10.29 -3.38 -1.57
N VAL A 40 -11.36 -3.21 -0.80
CA VAL A 40 -12.57 -4.02 -0.93
C VAL A 40 -13.25 -3.76 -2.27
N VAL A 41 -13.43 -2.49 -2.65
CA VAL A 41 -14.01 -2.12 -3.95
C VAL A 41 -13.18 -2.67 -5.11
N GLY A 42 -11.86 -2.51 -5.05
CA GLY A 42 -10.96 -3.08 -6.05
C GLY A 42 -11.10 -4.60 -6.16
N GLY A 43 -11.17 -5.31 -5.03
CA GLY A 43 -11.39 -6.75 -4.99
C GLY A 43 -12.72 -7.17 -5.61
N LEU A 44 -13.80 -6.43 -5.34
CA LEU A 44 -15.12 -6.69 -5.93
C LEU A 44 -15.14 -6.46 -7.44
N VAL A 45 -14.46 -5.42 -7.95
CA VAL A 45 -14.33 -5.16 -9.39
C VAL A 45 -13.60 -6.31 -10.08
N VAL A 46 -12.50 -6.78 -9.48
CA VAL A 46 -11.70 -7.91 -9.99
C VAL A 46 -12.55 -9.19 -10.01
N ALA A 47 -13.21 -9.53 -8.91
CA ALA A 47 -14.08 -10.70 -8.82
C ALA A 47 -15.23 -10.64 -9.85
N GLY A 48 -15.88 -9.49 -9.97
CA GLY A 48 -16.95 -9.27 -10.94
C GLY A 48 -16.49 -9.45 -12.39
N GLY A 49 -15.31 -8.93 -12.75
CA GLY A 49 -14.72 -9.10 -14.07
C GLY A 49 -14.38 -10.55 -14.41
N MET A 50 -13.88 -11.32 -13.43
CA MET A 50 -13.60 -12.75 -13.61
C MET A 50 -14.88 -13.57 -13.78
N ILE A 51 -15.88 -13.35 -12.92
CA ILE A 51 -17.17 -14.03 -12.98
C ILE A 51 -17.88 -13.71 -14.30
N GLY A 52 -17.96 -12.42 -14.67
CA GLY A 52 -18.58 -11.98 -15.93
C GLY A 52 -17.95 -12.65 -17.15
N GLY A 53 -16.62 -12.68 -17.21
CA GLY A 53 -15.90 -13.35 -18.29
C GLY A 53 -16.16 -14.87 -18.36
N ALA A 54 -16.25 -15.55 -17.22
CA ALA A 54 -16.60 -16.98 -17.18
C ALA A 54 -18.03 -17.25 -17.66
N PHE A 55 -18.99 -16.40 -17.25
CA PHE A 55 -20.38 -16.49 -17.71
C PHE A 55 -20.53 -16.25 -19.21
N GLU A 56 -19.79 -15.29 -19.77
CA GLU A 56 -19.74 -15.04 -21.22
C GLU A 56 -19.20 -16.25 -21.99
N ALA A 57 -18.09 -16.83 -21.52
CA ALA A 57 -17.50 -18.01 -22.14
C ALA A 57 -18.46 -19.22 -22.12
N ALA A 58 -19.13 -19.45 -20.99
CA ALA A 58 -20.14 -20.50 -20.87
C ALA A 58 -21.33 -20.28 -21.81
N LYS A 59 -21.82 -19.04 -21.94
CA LYS A 59 -22.91 -18.70 -22.89
C LYS A 59 -22.50 -18.88 -24.35
N ALA A 60 -21.24 -18.66 -24.67
CA ALA A 60 -20.70 -18.88 -26.02
C ALA A 60 -20.52 -20.38 -26.36
N GLY A 61 -20.83 -21.29 -25.43
CA GLY A 61 -20.64 -22.73 -25.62
C GLY A 61 -19.17 -23.15 -25.61
N ALA A 62 -18.29 -22.35 -24.99
CA ALA A 62 -16.89 -22.70 -24.85
C ALA A 62 -16.73 -23.98 -24.01
N ASP A 63 -15.79 -24.84 -24.42
CA ASP A 63 -15.44 -26.01 -23.63
C ASP A 63 -14.73 -25.64 -22.32
N GLN A 64 -14.61 -26.59 -21.39
CA GLN A 64 -14.01 -26.34 -20.07
C GLN A 64 -12.54 -25.89 -20.15
N VAL A 65 -11.81 -26.33 -21.18
CA VAL A 65 -10.38 -26.01 -21.37
C VAL A 65 -10.24 -24.56 -21.81
N GLU A 66 -11.09 -24.13 -22.74
CA GLU A 66 -11.16 -22.78 -23.26
C GLU A 66 -11.65 -21.80 -22.19
N VAL A 67 -12.66 -22.16 -21.40
CA VAL A 67 -13.10 -21.36 -20.24
C VAL A 67 -11.95 -21.17 -19.27
N ASN A 68 -11.21 -22.24 -18.92
CA ASN A 68 -10.05 -22.15 -18.04
C ASN A 68 -8.94 -21.25 -18.63
N ARG A 69 -8.63 -21.38 -19.92
CA ARG A 69 -7.63 -20.57 -20.61
C ARG A 69 -8.00 -19.08 -20.60
N GLN A 70 -9.26 -18.77 -20.86
CA GLN A 70 -9.77 -17.40 -20.83
C GLN A 70 -9.69 -16.81 -19.42
N ILE A 71 -10.11 -17.56 -18.39
CA ILE A 71 -10.00 -17.14 -16.99
C ILE A 71 -8.53 -16.82 -16.64
N MET A 72 -7.58 -17.67 -17.05
CA MET A 72 -6.16 -17.42 -16.80
C MET A 72 -5.63 -16.16 -17.51
N SER A 73 -5.97 -15.96 -18.78
CA SER A 73 -5.56 -14.73 -19.51
C SER A 73 -6.12 -13.44 -18.89
N ARG A 74 -7.36 -13.49 -18.39
CA ARG A 74 -7.98 -12.36 -17.66
C ARG A 74 -7.31 -12.15 -16.32
N PHE A 75 -6.93 -13.23 -15.64
CA PHE A 75 -6.21 -13.18 -14.37
C PHE A 75 -4.85 -12.50 -14.54
N GLU A 76 -4.08 -12.86 -15.56
CA GLU A 76 -2.81 -12.19 -15.91
C GLU A 76 -2.99 -10.68 -16.13
N THR A 77 -3.97 -10.32 -16.96
CA THR A 77 -4.30 -8.91 -17.24
C THR A 77 -4.68 -8.17 -15.95
N THR A 78 -5.45 -8.82 -15.09
CA THR A 78 -5.91 -8.27 -13.82
C THR A 78 -4.76 -8.08 -12.83
N ILE A 79 -3.79 -9.01 -12.77
CA ILE A 79 -2.60 -8.87 -11.95
C ILE A 79 -1.79 -7.65 -12.37
N ARG A 80 -1.55 -7.45 -13.68
CA ARG A 80 -0.83 -6.26 -14.16
C ARG A 80 -1.58 -4.98 -13.82
N MET A 81 -2.88 -4.93 -14.08
CA MET A 81 -3.71 -3.74 -13.81
C MET A 81 -3.75 -3.41 -12.32
N SER A 82 -3.92 -4.41 -11.46
CA SER A 82 -3.95 -4.21 -10.01
C SER A 82 -2.60 -3.75 -9.45
N ALA A 83 -1.48 -4.21 -10.02
CA ALA A 83 -0.16 -3.73 -9.63
C ALA A 83 0.05 -2.24 -9.96
N TRP A 84 -0.33 -1.78 -11.16
CA TRP A 84 -0.24 -0.36 -11.51
C TRP A 84 -1.22 0.51 -10.73
N LEU A 85 -2.43 0.00 -10.45
CA LEU A 85 -3.36 0.68 -9.56
C LEU A 85 -2.77 0.82 -8.16
N ASN A 86 -2.09 -0.21 -7.64
CA ASN A 86 -1.41 -0.15 -6.36
C ASN A 86 -0.32 0.93 -6.35
N VAL A 87 0.48 1.07 -7.42
CA VAL A 87 1.45 2.18 -7.55
C VAL A 87 0.77 3.53 -7.38
N VAL A 88 -0.33 3.77 -8.10
CA VAL A 88 -1.07 5.04 -8.02
C VAL A 88 -1.58 5.29 -6.61
N VAL A 89 -2.20 4.28 -5.99
CA VAL A 89 -2.70 4.37 -4.61
C VAL A 89 -1.55 4.65 -3.63
N THR A 90 -0.43 3.95 -3.78
CA THR A 90 0.77 4.15 -2.95
C THR A 90 1.31 5.58 -3.09
N LEU A 91 1.41 6.12 -4.30
CA LEU A 91 1.85 7.50 -4.53
C LEU A 91 0.91 8.51 -3.86
N VAL A 92 -0.40 8.31 -3.99
CA VAL A 92 -1.41 9.16 -3.34
C VAL A 92 -1.28 9.08 -1.81
N ILE A 93 -1.18 7.89 -1.23
CA ILE A 93 -1.04 7.71 0.22
C ILE A 93 0.25 8.34 0.74
N VAL A 94 1.38 8.14 0.04
CA VAL A 94 2.65 8.78 0.42
C VAL A 94 2.50 10.30 0.41
N ALA A 95 1.85 10.88 -0.60
CA ALA A 95 1.60 12.31 -0.66
C ALA A 95 0.71 12.81 0.49
N LEU A 96 -0.37 12.08 0.82
CA LEU A 96 -1.27 12.41 1.92
C LEU A 96 -0.59 12.35 3.29
N VAL A 97 0.35 11.42 3.47
CA VAL A 97 1.03 11.19 4.75
C VAL A 97 2.23 12.12 4.93
N ALA A 98 2.94 12.50 3.87
CA ALA A 98 4.26 13.14 3.92
C ALA A 98 4.35 14.33 4.89
N ALA A 99 3.43 15.30 4.79
CA ALA A 99 3.44 16.47 5.67
C ALA A 99 3.09 16.13 7.12
N SER A 100 2.01 15.38 7.34
CA SER A 100 1.57 14.96 8.69
C SER A 100 2.64 14.14 9.43
N PHE A 101 3.32 13.23 8.72
CA PHE A 101 4.38 12.41 9.32
C PHE A 101 5.63 13.22 9.62
N THR A 102 5.95 14.21 8.78
CA THR A 102 7.03 15.16 9.05
C THR A 102 6.76 15.97 10.33
N ARG A 103 5.54 16.52 10.48
CA ARG A 103 5.11 17.22 11.71
C ARG A 103 5.07 16.30 12.92
N ARG A 104 4.70 15.02 12.76
CA ARG A 104 4.78 14.00 13.83
C ARG A 104 6.22 13.76 14.28
N LEU A 105 7.16 13.64 13.34
CA LEU A 105 8.59 13.49 13.66
C LEU A 105 9.13 14.72 14.40
N HIS A 106 8.74 15.91 13.97
CA HIS A 106 9.08 17.17 14.63
C HIS A 106 8.55 17.22 16.07
N ASP A 107 7.36 16.69 16.34
CA ASP A 107 6.82 16.60 17.70
C ASP A 107 7.67 15.72 18.62
N SER A 108 8.35 14.69 18.08
CA SER A 108 9.34 13.89 18.80
C SER A 108 10.76 14.46 18.78
N ASN A 109 10.90 15.74 18.37
CA ASN A 109 12.16 16.45 18.13
C ASN A 109 13.11 15.74 17.14
N LYS A 110 12.57 14.90 16.25
CA LYS A 110 13.32 14.19 15.21
C LYS A 110 13.30 14.98 13.90
N PRO A 111 14.31 14.84 13.03
CA PRO A 111 14.33 15.53 11.75
C PRO A 111 13.38 14.91 10.73
N GLY A 112 12.69 15.75 9.96
CA GLY A 112 11.71 15.34 8.95
C GLY A 112 12.28 14.48 7.80
N TRP A 113 13.59 14.55 7.52
CA TRP A 113 14.22 13.74 6.45
C TRP A 113 14.12 12.23 6.71
N ILE A 114 13.91 11.80 7.97
CA ILE A 114 13.63 10.40 8.30
C ILE A 114 12.36 9.94 7.55
N GLY A 115 11.33 10.79 7.50
CA GLY A 115 10.11 10.51 6.75
C GLY A 115 10.36 10.34 5.26
N LEU A 116 11.23 11.19 4.68
CA LEU A 116 11.63 11.06 3.27
C LEU A 116 12.34 9.74 2.99
N VAL A 117 13.30 9.34 3.84
CA VAL A 117 14.02 8.06 3.69
C VAL A 117 13.05 6.88 3.75
N ILE A 118 12.14 6.86 4.72
CA ILE A 118 11.11 5.82 4.84
C ILE A 118 10.22 5.80 3.59
N GLY A 119 9.81 6.97 3.09
CA GLY A 119 9.03 7.10 1.86
C GLY A 119 9.76 6.55 0.64
N VAL A 120 11.06 6.85 0.47
CA VAL A 120 11.89 6.33 -0.61
C VAL A 120 12.02 4.81 -0.54
N ILE A 121 12.23 4.23 0.66
CA ILE A 121 12.27 2.77 0.84
C ILE A 121 10.92 2.16 0.43
N TYR A 122 9.80 2.77 0.82
CA TYR A 122 8.47 2.29 0.49
C TYR A 122 8.19 2.33 -1.03
N LEU A 123 8.55 3.42 -1.69
CA LEU A 123 8.43 3.55 -3.15
C LEU A 123 9.36 2.59 -3.89
N GLY A 124 10.58 2.38 -3.39
CA GLY A 124 11.51 1.39 -3.94
C GLY A 124 10.96 -0.04 -3.83
N ALA A 125 10.35 -0.40 -2.69
CA ALA A 125 9.68 -1.69 -2.51
C ALA A 125 8.48 -1.86 -3.46
N CYS A 126 7.72 -0.80 -3.69
CA CYS A 126 6.62 -0.78 -4.66
C CYS A 126 7.13 -0.99 -6.10
N ALA A 127 8.15 -0.25 -6.52
CA ALA A 127 8.78 -0.39 -7.84
C ALA A 127 9.38 -1.80 -8.05
N TYR A 128 10.02 -2.34 -7.01
CA TYR A 128 10.53 -3.71 -7.02
C TYR A 128 9.41 -4.74 -7.22
N THR A 129 8.29 -4.59 -6.51
CA THR A 129 7.12 -5.48 -6.66
C THR A 129 6.61 -5.47 -8.10
N VAL A 130 6.48 -4.29 -8.70
CA VAL A 130 6.07 -4.14 -10.10
C VAL A 130 7.05 -4.83 -11.06
N GLY A 131 8.36 -4.73 -10.80
CA GLY A 131 9.39 -5.42 -11.57
C GLY A 131 9.32 -6.95 -11.53
N THR A 132 8.60 -7.53 -10.56
CA THR A 132 8.46 -8.99 -10.39
C THR A 132 7.12 -9.55 -10.85
N ILE A 133 6.27 -8.75 -11.50
CA ILE A 133 4.95 -9.21 -11.98
C ILE A 133 5.09 -10.38 -12.96
N ASP A 134 6.04 -10.31 -13.87
CA ASP A 134 6.25 -11.36 -14.88
C ASP A 134 6.67 -12.69 -14.22
N GLU A 135 7.51 -12.62 -13.19
CA GLU A 135 7.88 -13.79 -12.40
C GLU A 135 6.68 -14.38 -11.63
N THR A 136 5.78 -13.52 -11.16
CA THR A 136 4.54 -13.92 -10.47
C THR A 136 3.60 -14.67 -11.41
N ILE A 137 3.41 -14.14 -12.63
CA ILE A 137 2.62 -14.79 -13.68
C ILE A 137 3.26 -16.13 -14.06
N ALA A 138 4.59 -16.17 -14.25
CA ALA A 138 5.32 -17.39 -14.55
C ALA A 138 5.18 -18.47 -13.44
N LEU A 139 5.19 -18.06 -12.17
CA LEU A 139 4.93 -18.96 -11.05
C LEU A 139 3.53 -19.60 -11.16
N MET A 140 2.51 -18.82 -11.51
CA MET A 140 1.13 -19.31 -11.63
C MET A 140 0.99 -20.37 -12.73
N HIS A 141 1.61 -20.14 -13.89
CA HIS A 141 1.63 -21.16 -14.95
C HIS A 141 2.36 -22.43 -14.51
N LYS A 142 3.50 -22.30 -13.81
CA LYS A 142 4.24 -23.46 -13.31
C LYS A 142 3.49 -24.22 -12.23
N ALA A 143 2.80 -23.53 -11.32
CA ALA A 143 1.97 -24.15 -10.30
C ALA A 143 0.85 -25.01 -10.92
N GLN A 144 0.38 -24.66 -12.11
CA GLN A 144 -0.62 -25.45 -12.85
C GLN A 144 -0.03 -26.57 -13.72
N SER A 145 1.28 -26.52 -14.00
CA SER A 145 1.97 -27.49 -14.86
C SER A 145 2.24 -28.86 -14.20
N GLY A 146 1.99 -28.99 -12.89
CA GLY A 146 2.28 -30.20 -12.11
C GLY A 146 3.71 -30.27 -11.55
N ASP A 147 4.59 -29.34 -11.92
CA ASP A 147 5.94 -29.20 -11.33
C ASP A 147 5.91 -28.46 -9.98
N ALA A 148 5.44 -29.17 -8.96
CA ALA A 148 5.29 -28.65 -7.61
C ALA A 148 6.64 -28.26 -6.97
N ALA A 149 7.73 -28.96 -7.28
CA ALA A 149 9.06 -28.68 -6.74
C ALA A 149 9.59 -27.32 -7.21
N THR A 150 9.51 -27.04 -8.51
CA THR A 150 9.92 -25.73 -9.06
C THR A 150 8.99 -24.61 -8.59
N ALA A 151 7.68 -24.86 -8.56
CA ALA A 151 6.71 -23.87 -8.07
C ALA A 151 6.98 -23.51 -6.60
N GLN A 152 7.24 -24.50 -5.74
CA GLN A 152 7.54 -24.28 -4.34
C GLN A 152 8.87 -23.54 -4.13
N ALA A 153 9.90 -23.86 -4.91
CA ALA A 153 11.18 -23.13 -4.86
C ALA A 153 11.05 -21.66 -5.28
N MET A 154 10.26 -21.38 -6.34
CA MET A 154 9.96 -20.01 -6.77
C MET A 154 9.09 -19.26 -5.75
N GLN A 155 8.10 -19.93 -5.16
CA GLN A 155 7.25 -19.38 -4.10
C GLN A 155 8.08 -18.98 -2.87
N ALA A 156 9.04 -19.80 -2.44
CA ALA A 156 9.91 -19.48 -1.31
C ALA A 156 10.75 -18.21 -1.55
N ARG A 157 11.29 -18.05 -2.77
CA ARG A 157 12.03 -16.84 -3.17
C ARG A 157 11.14 -15.60 -3.17
N MET A 158 9.90 -15.71 -3.63
CA MET A 158 8.93 -14.62 -3.61
C MET A 158 8.49 -14.25 -2.19
N ALA A 159 8.27 -15.24 -1.32
CA ALA A 159 7.92 -15.01 0.08
C ALA A 159 9.01 -14.23 0.83
N ALA A 160 10.27 -14.64 0.67
CA ALA A 160 11.42 -13.94 1.27
C ALA A 160 11.50 -12.47 0.80
N ARG A 161 11.23 -12.20 -0.48
CA ARG A 161 11.18 -10.84 -1.04
C ARG A 161 10.02 -10.02 -0.45
N GLY A 162 8.85 -10.63 -0.26
CA GLY A 162 7.69 -9.97 0.34
C GLY A 162 7.96 -9.44 1.74
N LEU A 163 8.79 -10.14 2.53
CA LEU A 163 9.20 -9.68 3.87
C LEU A 163 9.99 -8.37 3.84
N ALA A 164 10.83 -8.15 2.81
CA ALA A 164 11.60 -6.90 2.69
C ALA A 164 10.70 -5.67 2.49
N GLY A 165 9.52 -5.84 1.87
CA GLY A 165 8.54 -4.77 1.70
C GLY A 165 7.93 -4.25 3.01
N TRP A 166 8.02 -5.01 4.11
CA TRP A 166 7.50 -4.60 5.42
C TRP A 166 8.41 -3.64 6.18
N ALA A 167 9.66 -3.44 5.74
CA ALA A 167 10.61 -2.58 6.43
C ALA A 167 10.08 -1.14 6.59
N ALA A 168 9.58 -0.53 5.51
CA ALA A 168 9.09 0.86 5.59
C ALA A 168 7.82 1.02 6.44
N PRO A 169 6.77 0.17 6.33
CA PRO A 169 5.64 0.22 7.26
C PRO A 169 6.02 0.02 8.73
N VAL A 170 6.96 -0.90 9.02
CA VAL A 170 7.44 -1.11 10.40
C VAL A 170 8.15 0.13 10.91
N LEU A 171 9.08 0.71 10.14
CA LEU A 171 9.75 1.95 10.50
C LEU A 171 8.76 3.10 10.68
N PHE A 172 7.79 3.23 9.78
CA PHE A 172 6.73 4.23 9.87
C PHE A 172 5.97 4.15 11.20
N VAL A 173 5.56 2.95 11.60
CA VAL A 173 4.86 2.72 12.88
C VAL A 173 5.78 3.02 14.07
N ILE A 174 7.02 2.51 14.07
CA ILE A 174 7.98 2.74 15.15
C ILE A 174 8.18 4.25 15.37
N PHE A 175 8.44 5.00 14.29
CA PHE A 175 8.66 6.44 14.36
C PHE A 175 7.38 7.22 14.68
N GLY A 176 6.22 6.76 14.22
CA GLY A 176 4.92 7.35 14.54
C GLY A 176 4.52 7.17 16.02
N LEU A 177 4.99 6.09 16.66
CA LEU A 177 4.75 5.78 18.07
C LEU A 177 5.74 6.43 19.05
N LEU A 178 6.78 7.11 18.55
CA LEU A 178 7.75 7.80 19.41
C LEU A 178 7.07 8.80 20.34
N SER A 179 7.69 9.02 21.50
CA SER A 179 7.17 9.98 22.45
C SER A 179 7.28 11.42 21.93
N SER A 180 6.30 12.24 22.29
CA SER A 180 6.33 13.69 22.11
C SER A 180 7.39 14.31 23.02
N SER A 181 8.02 15.41 22.57
CA SER A 181 8.87 16.22 23.45
C SER A 181 8.01 17.15 24.31
N ASP A 182 8.37 17.30 25.58
CA ASP A 182 7.68 18.17 26.53
C ASP A 182 7.92 19.65 26.18
N GLY A 183 6.85 20.45 26.21
CA GLY A 183 6.89 21.89 25.94
C GLY A 183 7.38 22.24 24.53
N ASP A 184 7.97 23.43 24.40
CA ASP A 184 8.46 23.96 23.14
C ASP A 184 9.72 23.23 22.67
N ASN A 185 9.84 23.03 21.36
CA ASN A 185 11.04 22.47 20.75
C ASN A 185 11.49 23.30 19.54
N ARG A 186 12.58 22.89 18.88
CA ARG A 186 13.16 23.62 17.72
C ARG A 186 12.21 23.78 16.52
N TYR A 187 11.10 23.04 16.48
CA TYR A 187 10.10 23.07 15.42
C TYR A 187 8.86 23.88 15.79
N GLY A 188 8.80 24.45 17.00
CA GLY A 188 7.74 25.32 17.45
C GLY A 188 7.15 24.95 18.81
N PRO A 189 6.08 25.66 19.20
CA PRO A 189 5.42 25.46 20.48
C PRO A 189 4.78 24.07 20.59
N GLU A 190 4.39 23.70 21.81
CA GLU A 190 3.64 22.46 22.06
C GLU A 190 2.35 22.41 21.19
N PRO A 191 2.07 21.29 20.49
CA PRO A 191 0.94 21.21 19.57
C PRO A 191 -0.38 20.97 20.31
N ASP A 192 -1.45 21.52 19.75
CA ASP A 192 -2.81 21.28 20.25
C ASP A 192 -3.24 19.80 20.06
N HIS A 193 -4.13 19.35 20.95
CA HIS A 193 -4.72 18.02 20.92
C HIS A 193 -6.09 18.04 20.23
N LEU A 194 -6.11 17.77 18.91
CA LEU A 194 -7.32 17.71 18.04
C LEU A 194 -7.90 16.28 17.87
#